data_AF-A0A258QSR2-F1
#
_entry.id   AF-A0A258QSR2-F1
#
_cell.length_a   1.000
_cell.length_b   1.000
_cell.length_c   1.000
_cell.angle_alpha   90.00
_cell.angle_beta   90.00
_cell.angle_gamma   90.00
#
_symmetry.space_group_name_H-M   'P 1'
#
loop_
_entity.id
_entity.type
_entity.pdbx_description
1 polymer ?
#
loop_
_entity_poly.entity_id
_entity_poly.type
_entity_poly.pdbx_seq_one_letter_code
_entity_poly.pdbx_strand_id
1 'polypeptide(L)' 'MRPAPLRPYPLPAATQQPAQTTQSARYLTNSEAAAFLRLSPRTLEKQRVIGGGPRFRKFGRRVMYAISDLEA' A
#
# COMPACT_ATOMS: atom_id res chain seq x y z
N MET A 1 -10.37 44.81 -41.72
CA MET A 1 -10.38 43.37 -41.39
C MET A 1 -9.67 43.12 -40.07
N ARG A 2 -10.41 42.98 -38.96
CA ARG A 2 -10.03 42.17 -37.78
C ARG A 2 -11.30 41.85 -36.96
N PRO A 3 -11.83 40.62 -37.00
CA PRO A 3 -12.86 40.21 -36.05
C PRO A 3 -12.31 39.22 -34.99
N ALA A 4 -13.12 39.13 -33.92
CA ALA A 4 -13.13 38.17 -32.81
C ALA A 4 -12.31 38.51 -31.55
N PRO A 5 -12.98 38.97 -30.46
CA PRO A 5 -12.46 38.78 -29.12
C PRO A 5 -12.59 37.32 -28.67
N LEU A 6 -11.62 36.94 -27.82
CA LEU A 6 -11.33 35.61 -27.32
C LEU A 6 -12.53 35.01 -26.56
N ARG A 7 -12.93 33.79 -26.93
CA ARG A 7 -13.82 32.96 -26.10
C ARG A 7 -13.07 32.56 -24.83
N PRO A 8 -13.58 32.80 -23.62
CA PRO A 8 -13.05 32.16 -22.43
C PRO A 8 -13.45 30.68 -22.47
N TYR A 9 -12.46 29.80 -22.52
CA TYR A 9 -12.65 28.37 -22.40
C TYR A 9 -13.08 28.06 -20.95
N PRO A 10 -14.15 27.29 -20.70
CA PRO A 10 -14.45 26.83 -19.35
C PRO A 10 -13.38 25.83 -18.92
N LEU A 11 -12.59 26.18 -17.91
CA LEU A 11 -11.69 25.24 -17.23
C LEU A 11 -12.55 24.07 -16.72
N PRO A 12 -12.26 22.81 -17.09
CA PRO A 12 -12.95 21.68 -16.49
C PRO A 12 -12.63 21.71 -15.00
N ALA A 13 -13.67 21.92 -14.20
CA ALA A 13 -13.63 21.82 -12.76
C ALA A 13 -12.89 20.54 -12.38
N ALA A 14 -11.84 20.70 -11.58
CA ALA A 14 -11.08 19.62 -11.02
C ALA A 14 -12.06 18.59 -10.45
N THR A 15 -12.13 17.42 -11.08
CA THR A 15 -12.76 16.23 -10.51
C THR A 15 -12.07 16.00 -9.18
N GLN A 16 -12.69 16.44 -8.10
CA GLN A 16 -12.28 16.12 -6.74
C GLN A 16 -12.47 14.61 -6.61
N GLN A 17 -11.37 13.87 -6.79
CA GLN A 17 -11.34 12.44 -6.53
C GLN A 17 -11.68 12.24 -5.06
N PRO A 18 -12.67 11.38 -4.74
CA PRO A 18 -13.10 11.18 -3.38
C PRO A 18 -11.93 10.63 -2.58
N ALA A 19 -11.70 11.26 -1.44
CA ALA A 19 -10.74 10.86 -0.43
C ALA A 19 -10.84 9.35 -0.16
N GLN A 20 -9.90 8.58 -0.70
CA GLN A 20 -9.62 7.25 -0.20
C GLN A 20 -8.66 7.38 0.98
N THR A 21 -9.10 8.03 2.05
CA THR A 21 -8.54 7.82 3.38
C THR A 21 -9.09 6.51 3.92
N THR A 22 -8.90 5.42 3.17
CA THR A 22 -8.93 4.09 3.75
C THR A 22 -7.68 4.05 4.58
N GLN A 23 -7.82 4.33 5.87
CA GLN A 23 -6.81 4.17 6.91
C GLN A 23 -5.86 3.07 6.48
N SER A 24 -4.68 3.49 5.99
CA SER A 24 -3.84 2.62 5.19
C SER A 24 -3.38 1.51 6.11
N ALA A 25 -4.05 0.36 6.05
CA ALA A 25 -3.58 -0.85 6.69
C ALA A 25 -2.19 -1.07 6.11
N ARG A 26 -1.17 -0.69 6.87
CA ARG A 26 0.20 -0.65 6.38
C ARG A 26 0.65 -2.09 6.25
N TYR A 27 0.65 -2.55 5.01
CA TYR A 27 1.13 -3.87 4.65
C TYR A 27 2.59 -3.76 4.28
N LEU A 28 3.42 -4.53 4.97
CA LEU A 28 4.84 -4.68 4.71
C LEU A 28 5.09 -5.93 3.87
N THR A 29 6.05 -5.85 2.97
CA THR A 29 6.60 -7.02 2.28
C THR A 29 7.38 -7.91 3.25
N ASN A 30 7.73 -9.14 2.83
CA ASN A 30 8.53 -10.04 3.67
C ASN A 30 9.86 -9.40 4.12
N SER A 31 10.56 -8.69 3.22
CA SER A 31 11.83 -8.03 3.55
C SER A 31 11.64 -6.89 4.54
N GLU A 32 10.58 -6.10 4.39
CA GLU A 32 10.27 -4.99 5.30
C GLU A 32 9.81 -5.50 6.67
N ALA A 33 8.99 -6.54 6.70
CA ALA A 33 8.57 -7.20 7.94
C ALA A 33 9.77 -7.80 8.70
N ALA A 34 10.70 -8.41 7.96
CA ALA A 34 11.93 -8.94 8.52
C ALA A 34 12.80 -7.81 9.11
N ALA A 35 12.95 -6.69 8.39
CA ALA A 35 13.66 -5.52 8.90
C ALA A 35 13.00 -4.92 10.14
N PHE A 36 11.65 -4.88 10.18
CA PHE A 36 10.88 -4.39 11.33
C PHE A 36 11.14 -5.21 12.59
N LEU A 37 11.13 -6.54 12.47
CA LEU A 37 11.42 -7.46 13.58
C LEU A 37 12.93 -7.67 13.86
N ARG A 38 13.81 -7.06 13.06
CA ARG A 38 15.25 -7.33 13.02
C ARG A 38 15.59 -8.83 12.85
N LEU A 39 14.75 -9.53 12.08
CA LEU A 39 14.93 -10.93 11.72
C LEU A 39 15.38 -11.05 10.26
N SER A 40 15.86 -12.23 9.88
CA SER A 40 16.11 -12.54 8.47
C SER A 40 14.80 -12.90 7.76
N PRO A 41 14.58 -12.49 6.48
CA PRO A 41 13.38 -12.87 5.72
C PRO A 41 13.21 -14.38 5.56
N ARG A 42 14.30 -15.16 5.60
CA ARG A 42 14.26 -16.63 5.63
C ARG A 42 13.67 -17.19 6.93
N THR A 43 13.83 -16.47 8.04
CA THR A 43 13.22 -16.85 9.32
C THR A 43 11.70 -16.68 9.25
N LEU A 44 11.22 -15.57 8.68
CA LEU A 44 9.79 -15.37 8.44
C LEU A 44 9.21 -16.42 7.49
N GLU A 45 9.94 -16.78 6.43
CA GLU A 45 9.52 -17.89 5.55
C GLU A 45 9.42 -19.23 6.29
N LYS A 46 10.41 -19.55 7.12
CA LYS A 46 10.40 -20.77 7.95
C LYS A 46 9.22 -20.76 8.93
N GLN A 47 8.97 -19.66 9.62
CA GLN A 47 7.84 -19.51 10.53
C GLN A 47 6.49 -19.63 9.82
N ARG A 48 6.43 -19.20 8.55
CA ARG A 48 5.25 -19.36 7.69
C ARG A 48 4.89 -20.83 7.44
N VAL A 49 5.90 -21.68 7.29
CA VAL A 49 5.73 -23.11 7.00
C VAL A 49 5.46 -23.90 8.28
N ILE A 50 6.19 -23.58 9.36
CA ILE A 50 6.06 -24.29 10.65
C ILE A 50 4.81 -23.84 11.41
N GLY A 51 4.29 -22.63 11.14
CA GLY A 51 3.05 -22.13 11.74
C GLY A 51 3.25 -21.49 13.12
N GLY A 52 4.23 -20.61 13.25
CA GLY A 52 4.56 -19.95 14.53
C GLY A 52 5.11 -18.52 14.38
N GLY A 53 4.71 -17.82 13.32
CA GLY A 53 5.12 -16.44 13.08
C GLY A 53 3.93 -15.52 12.78
N PRO A 54 4.22 -14.23 12.53
CA PRO A 54 3.23 -13.21 12.25
C PRO A 54 2.24 -13.65 11.18
N ARG A 55 0.96 -13.29 11.35
CA ARG A 55 -0.06 -13.58 10.34
C ARG A 55 0.27 -12.84 9.06
N PHE A 56 0.21 -13.58 7.96
CA PHE A 56 0.46 -13.06 6.63
C PHE A 56 -0.83 -13.08 5.81
N ARG A 57 -0.98 -12.08 4.93
CA ARG A 57 -1.99 -12.04 3.88
C ARG A 57 -1.34 -12.35 2.53
N LYS A 58 -2.00 -13.18 1.73
CA LYS A 58 -1.58 -13.50 0.36
C LYS A 58 -2.27 -12.56 -0.63
N PHE A 59 -1.47 -11.72 -1.28
CA PHE A 59 -1.91 -10.85 -2.38
C PHE A 59 -1.41 -11.45 -3.70
N GLY A 60 -2.16 -12.44 -4.22
CA GLY A 60 -1.77 -13.19 -5.41
C GLY A 60 -0.44 -13.91 -5.22
N ARG A 61 0.61 -13.45 -5.92
CA ARG A 61 1.98 -13.99 -5.80
C ARG A 61 2.77 -13.43 -4.61
N ARG A 62 2.33 -12.30 -4.04
CA ARG A 62 3.04 -11.58 -2.98
C ARG A 62 2.48 -11.99 -1.63
N VAL A 63 3.36 -12.11 -0.65
CA VAL A 63 2.99 -12.27 0.76
C VAL A 63 3.28 -10.96 1.47
N MET A 64 2.29 -10.45 2.17
CA MET A 64 2.40 -9.21 2.94
C MET A 64 1.99 -9.45 4.39
N TYR A 65 2.63 -8.71 5.29
CA TYR A 65 2.36 -8.71 6.71
C TYR A 65 1.72 -7.38 7.08
N ALA A 66 0.68 -7.40 7.91
CA ALA A 66 0.18 -6.15 8.48
C ALA A 66 1.13 -5.72 9.62
N ILE A 67 1.40 -4.43 9.77
CA ILE A 67 2.18 -3.93 10.92
C ILE A 67 1.56 -4.39 12.25
N SER A 68 0.24 -4.37 12.36
CA SER A 68 -0.47 -4.83 13.55
C SER A 68 -0.21 -6.29 13.92
N ASP A 69 0.05 -7.16 12.94
CA ASP A 69 0.40 -8.56 13.18
C ASP A 69 1.90 -8.73 13.53
N LEU A 70 2.74 -7.72 13.28
CA LEU A 70 4.17 -7.70 13.63
C LEU A 70 4.45 -7.06 14.99
N GLU A 71 3.59 -6.15 15.45
CA GLU A 71 3.66 -5.54 16.79
C GLU A 71 2.98 -6.39 17.89
N ALA A 72 2.23 -7.42 17.48
CA ALA A 72 1.46 -8.29 18.38
C ALA A 72 2.30 -9.32 19.14
#